data_AF-A0A7S6UPS0-F1
#
_entry.id   AF-A0A7S6UPS0-F1
#
_cell.length_a   1.000
_cell.length_b   1.000
_cell.length_c   1.000
_cell.angle_alpha   90.00
_cell.angle_beta   90.00
_cell.angle_gamma   90.00
#
_symmetry.space_group_name_H-M   'P 1'
#
loop_
_entity.id
_entity.type
_entity.pdbx_description
1 polymer ?
#
loop_
_entity_poly.entity_id
_entity_poly.type
_entity_poly.pdbx_seq_one_letter_code
_entity_poly.pdbx_strand_id
1 'polypeptide(L)'
;MRAALALAALLAVSPLALAKSECQIDLGQGWPPATRNHGTAVEALFAAGDTPVLSLVRLPPRGKETGVMLVRSANGQTWTVRSAVAAERVDAMTTIPGGIERTLKVDKPAKVRESVMPAALAERVVASWGRALSAVVPEDRAAAFQENELLVFAVNDRRVSGTEPSCGPSRLLARQAQVLIDAADSKDKHLPKRWSALVKLLDQLDTQLATAP
;
A
#
# COMPACT_ATOMS: atom_id res chain seq x y z
N MET A 1 -26.84 -57.60 48.70
CA MET A 1 -25.81 -56.62 49.14
C MET A 1 -25.24 -55.98 47.87
N ARG A 2 -25.83 -54.90 47.35
CA ARG A 2 -25.50 -53.47 47.53
C ARG A 2 -24.04 -53.09 47.23
N ALA A 3 -23.82 -52.54 46.03
CA ALA A 3 -22.79 -51.55 45.68
C ALA A 3 -23.22 -50.96 44.31
N ALA A 4 -23.95 -49.85 44.21
CA ALA A 4 -23.54 -48.45 44.35
C ALA A 4 -22.44 -48.05 43.35
N LEU A 5 -22.79 -47.27 42.32
CA LEU A 5 -21.86 -46.42 41.60
C LEU A 5 -22.58 -45.19 41.04
N ALA A 6 -21.96 -44.05 41.36
CA ALA A 6 -22.50 -42.70 41.37
C ALA A 6 -22.53 -42.05 39.99
N LEU A 7 -23.57 -41.22 39.78
CA LEU A 7 -23.73 -40.34 38.64
C LEU A 7 -23.08 -38.99 38.98
N ALA A 8 -21.88 -38.73 38.49
CA ALA A 8 -21.24 -37.42 38.53
C ALA A 8 -21.15 -36.88 37.10
N ALA A 9 -22.16 -36.10 36.69
CA ALA A 9 -22.16 -35.39 35.42
C ALA A 9 -21.21 -34.19 35.53
N LEU A 10 -20.06 -34.27 34.85
CA LEU A 10 -19.17 -33.14 34.64
C LEU A 10 -19.87 -32.08 33.79
N LEU A 11 -20.07 -30.89 34.36
CA LEU A 11 -20.36 -29.67 33.64
C LEU A 11 -19.16 -29.32 32.76
N ALA A 12 -19.28 -29.60 31.46
CA ALA A 12 -18.33 -29.18 30.44
C ALA A 12 -18.38 -27.64 30.31
N VAL A 13 -17.37 -26.97 30.87
CA VAL A 13 -17.08 -25.56 30.60
C VAL A 13 -16.64 -25.48 29.15
N SER A 14 -17.54 -25.05 28.27
CA SER A 14 -17.17 -24.72 26.89
C SER A 14 -16.47 -23.35 26.91
N PRO A 15 -15.20 -23.24 26.49
CA PRO A 15 -14.62 -21.93 26.25
C PRO A 15 -15.37 -21.35 25.06
N LEU A 16 -16.18 -20.33 25.31
CA LEU A 16 -16.70 -19.46 24.26
C LEU A 16 -15.49 -18.99 23.45
N ALA A 17 -15.40 -19.48 22.22
CA ALA A 17 -14.48 -19.02 21.23
C ALA A 17 -14.63 -17.50 21.11
N LEU A 18 -13.69 -16.77 21.71
CA LEU A 18 -13.45 -15.38 21.39
C LEU A 18 -13.01 -15.36 19.93
N ALA A 19 -13.96 -15.19 19.03
CA ALA A 19 -13.68 -14.78 17.66
C ALA A 19 -12.88 -13.48 17.75
N LYS A 20 -11.55 -13.58 17.62
CA LYS A 20 -10.75 -12.47 17.14
C LYS A 20 -11.45 -12.04 15.85
N SER A 21 -11.92 -10.80 15.79
CA SER A 21 -12.26 -10.18 14.51
C SER A 21 -11.06 -10.42 13.60
N GLU A 22 -11.18 -11.37 12.67
CA GLU A 22 -10.09 -11.72 11.79
C GLU A 22 -9.69 -10.44 11.07
N CYS A 23 -8.40 -10.10 11.13
CA CYS A 23 -7.86 -9.00 10.38
C CYS A 23 -8.09 -9.29 8.89
N GLN A 24 -9.18 -8.78 8.33
CA GLN A 24 -9.49 -8.97 6.92
C GLN A 24 -8.59 -8.03 6.11
N ILE A 25 -7.59 -8.63 5.47
CA ILE A 25 -6.71 -7.95 4.53
C ILE A 25 -7.33 -8.07 3.15
N ASP A 26 -7.77 -6.94 2.66
CA ASP A 26 -8.49 -6.80 1.41
C ASP A 26 -7.52 -6.25 0.34
N LEU A 27 -6.52 -7.09 0.06
CA LEU A 27 -5.51 -6.89 -0.97
C LEU A 27 -5.50 -8.13 -1.87
N GLY A 28 -5.33 -7.91 -3.16
CA GLY A 28 -5.16 -8.96 -4.15
C GLY A 28 -4.18 -8.59 -5.25
N GLN A 29 -3.80 -9.57 -6.05
CA GLN A 29 -2.83 -9.43 -7.14
C GLN A 29 -3.42 -8.62 -8.29
N GLY A 30 -2.58 -7.78 -8.87
CA GLY A 30 -2.85 -7.05 -10.10
C GLY A 30 -3.86 -5.91 -9.95
N TRP A 31 -4.55 -5.63 -11.05
CA TRP A 31 -5.58 -4.60 -11.13
C TRP A 31 -6.95 -5.19 -10.83
N PRO A 32 -7.78 -4.52 -10.00
CA PRO A 32 -9.19 -4.81 -9.97
C PRO A 32 -9.84 -4.69 -11.35
N PRO A 33 -10.97 -5.38 -11.60
CA PRO A 33 -11.74 -5.19 -12.82
C PRO A 33 -12.01 -3.71 -13.13
N ALA A 34 -11.87 -3.33 -14.40
CA ALA A 34 -12.13 -1.98 -14.93
C ALA A 34 -11.28 -0.81 -14.38
N THR A 35 -10.28 -1.04 -13.53
CA THR A 35 -9.45 0.05 -12.96
C THR A 35 -8.10 0.24 -13.65
N ARG A 36 -7.66 -0.75 -14.45
CA ARG A 36 -6.33 -0.76 -15.10
C ARG A 36 -6.01 0.52 -15.86
N ASN A 37 -6.93 1.01 -16.70
CA ASN A 37 -6.66 2.16 -17.57
C ASN A 37 -6.42 3.44 -16.76
N HIS A 38 -7.28 3.72 -15.78
CA HIS A 38 -7.14 4.87 -14.87
C HIS A 38 -5.86 4.75 -14.04
N GLY A 39 -5.67 3.61 -13.37
CA GLY A 39 -4.52 3.43 -12.49
C GLY A 39 -3.18 3.45 -13.22
N THR A 40 -3.09 2.85 -14.42
CA THR A 40 -1.87 2.91 -15.24
C THR A 40 -1.56 4.33 -15.69
N ALA A 41 -2.59 5.11 -16.06
CA ALA A 41 -2.40 6.52 -16.42
C ALA A 41 -1.88 7.36 -15.25
N VAL A 42 -2.36 7.09 -14.03
CA VAL A 42 -1.89 7.75 -12.81
C VAL A 42 -0.45 7.34 -12.47
N GLU A 43 -0.12 6.03 -12.53
CA GLU A 43 1.24 5.53 -12.33
C GLU A 43 2.21 6.21 -13.31
N ALA A 44 1.86 6.26 -14.60
CA ALA A 44 2.69 6.90 -15.62
C ALA A 44 2.86 8.41 -15.40
N LEU A 45 1.77 9.12 -15.05
CA LEU A 45 1.79 10.54 -14.75
C LEU A 45 2.72 10.87 -13.58
N PHE A 46 2.72 10.05 -12.53
CA PHE A 46 3.56 10.25 -11.35
C PHE A 46 5.01 9.80 -11.57
N ALA A 47 5.23 8.81 -12.44
CA ALA A 47 6.56 8.30 -12.75
C ALA A 47 7.36 9.32 -13.57
N ALA A 48 6.69 10.21 -14.31
CA ALA A 48 7.30 11.30 -15.07
C ALA A 48 8.44 10.84 -16.01
N GLY A 49 8.30 9.63 -16.58
CA GLY A 49 9.29 9.02 -17.48
C GLY A 49 10.32 8.11 -16.80
N ASP A 50 10.41 8.11 -15.48
CA ASP A 50 11.23 7.15 -14.74
C ASP A 50 10.52 5.79 -14.58
N THR A 51 11.27 4.76 -14.16
CA THR A 51 10.72 3.49 -13.71
C THR A 51 10.90 3.36 -12.20
N PRO A 52 9.86 3.59 -11.38
CA PRO A 52 9.93 3.38 -9.94
C PRO A 52 10.20 1.91 -9.61
N VAL A 53 11.13 1.67 -8.68
CA VAL A 53 11.36 0.33 -8.12
C VAL A 53 10.27 -0.04 -7.13
N LEU A 54 9.68 0.97 -6.50
CA LEU A 54 8.55 0.84 -5.59
C LEU A 54 7.62 2.03 -5.77
N SER A 55 6.32 1.80 -5.74
CA SER A 55 5.31 2.84 -5.67
C SER A 55 4.11 2.42 -4.81
N LEU A 56 3.47 3.43 -4.22
CA LEU A 56 2.11 3.34 -3.70
C LEU A 56 1.31 4.48 -4.31
N VAL A 57 0.27 4.15 -5.07
CA VAL A 57 -0.68 5.10 -5.64
C VAL A 57 -2.02 4.97 -4.92
N ARG A 58 -2.66 6.11 -4.66
CA ARG A 58 -4.00 6.20 -4.09
C ARG A 58 -4.96 6.74 -5.14
N LEU A 59 -6.01 5.98 -5.41
CA LEU A 59 -7.05 6.28 -6.39
C LEU A 59 -8.37 6.49 -5.64
N PRO A 60 -8.64 7.72 -5.16
CA PRO A 60 -9.87 7.99 -4.45
C PRO A 60 -11.07 8.05 -5.41
N PRO A 61 -12.29 7.71 -4.95
CA PRO A 61 -13.49 7.81 -5.77
C PRO A 61 -13.80 9.26 -6.18
N ARG A 62 -13.31 10.24 -5.41
CA ARG A 62 -13.41 11.68 -5.70
C ARG A 62 -12.12 12.38 -5.27
N GLY A 63 -11.84 13.52 -5.89
CA GLY A 63 -10.63 14.29 -5.60
C GLY A 63 -9.45 13.90 -6.49
N LYS A 64 -8.26 14.34 -6.10
CA LYS A 64 -7.02 14.16 -6.86
C LYS A 64 -6.31 12.89 -6.41
N GLU A 65 -5.75 12.18 -7.36
CA GLU A 65 -4.88 11.04 -7.09
C GLU A 65 -3.57 11.52 -6.46
N THR A 66 -2.99 10.66 -5.62
CA THR A 66 -1.71 10.91 -4.96
C THR A 66 -0.85 9.66 -4.99
N GLY A 67 0.45 9.82 -4.88
CA GLY A 67 1.34 8.67 -4.84
C GLY A 67 2.70 9.00 -4.26
N VAL A 68 3.39 7.94 -3.83
CA VAL A 68 4.79 7.99 -3.42
C VAL A 68 5.56 6.90 -4.13
N MET A 69 6.81 7.20 -4.48
CA MET A 69 7.65 6.37 -5.32
C MET A 69 9.09 6.36 -4.79
N LEU A 70 9.76 5.23 -4.95
CA LEU A 70 11.22 5.15 -4.86
C LEU A 70 11.77 4.94 -6.26
N VAL A 71 12.55 5.92 -6.70
CA VAL A 71 13.19 5.93 -8.01
C VAL A 71 14.69 5.74 -7.80
N ARG A 72 15.25 4.80 -8.56
CA ARG A 72 16.70 4.60 -8.61
C ARG A 72 17.22 5.25 -9.89
N SER A 73 18.27 6.05 -9.78
CA SER A 73 18.93 6.65 -10.94
C SER A 73 19.45 5.57 -11.89
N ALA A 74 19.58 5.88 -13.18
CA ALA A 74 20.04 4.94 -14.20
C ALA A 74 21.44 4.35 -13.91
N ASN A 75 22.32 5.12 -13.25
CA ASN A 75 23.64 4.64 -12.81
C ASN A 75 23.62 3.84 -11.49
N GLY A 76 22.44 3.65 -10.89
CA GLY A 76 22.23 2.89 -9.67
C GLY A 76 22.72 3.54 -8.38
N GLN A 77 23.31 4.74 -8.44
CA GLN A 77 24.02 5.39 -7.32
C GLN A 77 23.11 6.23 -6.42
N THR A 78 22.04 6.80 -6.96
CA THR A 78 21.17 7.73 -6.24
C THR A 78 19.78 7.13 -6.11
N TRP A 79 19.26 7.16 -4.90
CA TRP A 79 17.88 6.85 -4.61
C TRP A 79 17.12 8.12 -4.26
N THR A 80 15.97 8.31 -4.89
CA THR A 80 15.10 9.45 -4.67
C THR A 80 13.75 8.95 -4.20
N VAL A 81 13.26 9.51 -3.10
CA VAL A 81 11.84 9.42 -2.76
C VAL A 81 11.11 10.54 -3.47
N ARG A 82 10.05 10.19 -4.19
CA ARG A 82 9.21 11.11 -4.93
C ARG A 82 7.79 11.04 -4.41
N SER A 83 7.22 12.18 -4.03
CA SER A 83 5.79 12.33 -3.74
C SER A 83 5.14 13.12 -4.86
N ALA A 84 4.00 12.64 -5.35
CA ALA A 84 3.29 13.22 -6.48
C ALA A 84 1.80 13.40 -6.15
N VAL A 85 1.24 14.52 -6.62
CA VAL A 85 -0.19 14.82 -6.56
C VAL A 85 -0.65 15.26 -7.94
N ALA A 86 -1.70 14.64 -8.46
CA ALA A 86 -2.25 15.00 -9.76
C ALA A 86 -2.70 16.47 -9.76
N ALA A 87 -2.50 17.19 -10.88
CA ALA A 87 -2.92 18.60 -10.97
C ALA A 87 -4.45 18.73 -10.88
N GLU A 88 -5.16 17.78 -11.48
CA GLU A 88 -6.60 17.57 -11.41
C GLU A 88 -6.87 16.06 -11.37
N ARG A 89 -8.14 15.66 -11.19
CA ARG A 89 -8.49 14.23 -11.22
C ARG A 89 -8.18 13.65 -12.59
N VAL A 90 -7.42 12.56 -12.62
CA VAL A 90 -7.02 11.91 -13.88
C VAL A 90 -8.23 11.31 -14.57
N ASP A 91 -9.10 10.59 -13.84
CA ASP A 91 -10.35 10.08 -14.41
C ASP A 91 -11.48 11.13 -14.31
N ALA A 92 -11.69 11.86 -15.40
CA ALA A 92 -12.66 12.94 -15.47
C ALA A 92 -13.90 12.54 -16.27
N MET A 93 -15.06 12.89 -15.73
CA MET A 93 -16.36 12.81 -16.42
C MET A 93 -16.81 14.23 -16.73
N THR A 94 -17.08 14.54 -17.99
CA THR A 94 -17.54 15.84 -18.45
C THR A 94 -18.91 15.70 -19.10
N THR A 95 -19.87 16.52 -18.69
CA THR A 95 -21.17 16.60 -19.35
C THR A 95 -21.02 17.37 -20.66
N ILE A 96 -21.48 16.76 -21.75
CA ILE A 96 -21.49 17.36 -23.10
C ILE A 96 -22.92 17.39 -23.65
N PRO A 97 -23.25 18.23 -24.64
CA PRO A 97 -24.52 18.14 -25.33
C PRO A 97 -24.73 16.72 -25.87
N GLY A 98 -25.78 16.04 -25.40
CA GLY A 98 -26.11 14.67 -25.82
C GLY A 98 -25.48 13.54 -24.98
N GLY A 99 -24.74 13.81 -23.89
CA GLY A 99 -24.27 12.73 -23.02
C GLY A 99 -23.19 13.10 -22.01
N ILE A 100 -22.42 12.09 -21.60
CA ILE A 100 -21.27 12.21 -20.70
C ILE A 100 -20.05 11.61 -21.40
N GLU A 101 -18.96 12.35 -21.41
CA GLU A 101 -17.66 11.92 -21.91
C GLU A 101 -16.73 11.59 -20.73
N ARG A 102 -16.00 10.47 -20.84
CA ARG A 102 -14.97 10.07 -19.88
C ARG A 102 -13.59 10.24 -20.51
N THR A 103 -12.73 11.03 -19.87
CA THR A 103 -11.39 11.36 -20.39
C THR A 103 -10.33 11.17 -19.32
N LEU A 104 -9.17 10.64 -19.71
CA LEU A 104 -7.97 10.57 -18.85
C LEU A 104 -7.15 11.85 -19.00
N LYS A 105 -7.15 12.69 -17.97
CA LYS A 105 -6.45 13.98 -17.96
C LYS A 105 -4.99 13.80 -17.51
N VAL A 106 -4.11 13.55 -18.47
CA VAL A 106 -2.66 13.35 -18.24
C VAL A 106 -1.78 14.44 -18.83
N ASP A 107 -2.35 15.40 -19.55
CA ASP A 107 -1.59 16.46 -20.22
C ASP A 107 -0.95 17.47 -19.25
N LYS A 108 -1.51 17.60 -18.04
CA LYS A 108 -0.94 18.44 -16.98
C LYS A 108 -0.02 17.61 -16.10
N PRO A 109 1.25 18.03 -15.92
CA PRO A 109 2.17 17.29 -15.07
C PRO A 109 1.68 17.28 -13.62
N ALA A 110 1.98 16.20 -12.90
CA ALA A 110 1.74 16.14 -11.46
C ALA A 110 2.62 17.16 -10.71
N LYS A 111 2.12 17.64 -9.57
CA LYS A 111 2.95 18.38 -8.61
C LYS A 111 3.84 17.38 -7.89
N VAL A 112 5.15 17.53 -8.06
CA VAL A 112 6.15 16.61 -7.51
C VAL A 112 6.97 17.27 -6.40
N ARG A 113 7.36 16.46 -5.41
CA ARG A 113 8.32 16.76 -4.35
C ARG A 113 9.29 15.60 -4.23
N GLU A 114 10.56 15.90 -4.00
CA GLU A 114 11.62 14.89 -3.99
C GLU A 114 12.66 15.16 -2.90
N SER A 115 13.22 14.08 -2.37
CA SER A 115 14.43 14.14 -1.57
C SER A 115 15.31 12.91 -1.79
N VAL A 116 16.61 13.09 -1.58
CA VAL A 116 17.59 12.00 -1.70
C VAL A 116 17.48 11.09 -0.48
N MET A 117 17.39 9.79 -0.74
CA MET A 117 17.28 8.75 0.26
C MET A 117 18.61 7.97 0.36
N PRO A 118 19.08 7.62 1.58
CA PRO A 118 20.23 6.73 1.72
C PRO A 118 19.98 5.38 1.04
N ALA A 119 20.92 4.94 0.19
CA ALA A 119 20.75 3.76 -0.65
C ALA A 119 20.39 2.48 0.14
N ALA A 120 21.12 2.20 1.21
CA ALA A 120 20.86 1.03 2.06
C ALA A 120 19.45 1.06 2.69
N LEU A 121 18.92 2.25 2.98
CA LEU A 121 17.56 2.39 3.50
C LEU A 121 16.52 2.14 2.40
N ALA A 122 16.75 2.65 1.18
CA ALA A 122 15.85 2.45 0.05
C ALA A 122 15.75 0.97 -0.32
N GLU A 123 16.88 0.28 -0.42
CA GLU A 123 16.94 -1.17 -0.67
C GLU A 123 16.22 -1.97 0.42
N ARG A 124 16.39 -1.59 1.69
CA ARG A 124 15.65 -2.20 2.81
C ARG A 124 14.14 -1.99 2.68
N VAL A 125 13.68 -0.79 2.31
CA VAL A 125 12.24 -0.54 2.10
C VAL A 125 11.69 -1.43 1.00
N VAL A 126 12.34 -1.47 -0.17
CA VAL A 126 11.93 -2.32 -1.30
C VAL A 126 11.84 -3.79 -0.87
N ALA A 127 12.87 -4.30 -0.20
CA ALA A 127 12.91 -5.69 0.26
C ALA A 127 11.82 -5.99 1.31
N SER A 128 11.64 -5.13 2.32
CA SER A 128 10.64 -5.33 3.37
C SER A 128 9.21 -5.21 2.85
N TRP A 129 8.92 -4.30 1.92
CA TRP A 129 7.60 -4.21 1.28
C TRP A 129 7.31 -5.44 0.44
N GLY A 130 8.28 -5.91 -0.36
CA GLY A 130 8.15 -7.15 -1.13
C GLY A 130 7.81 -8.35 -0.24
N ARG A 131 8.56 -8.55 0.85
CA ARG A 131 8.27 -9.63 1.83
C ARG A 131 6.89 -9.48 2.46
N ALA A 132 6.52 -8.27 2.88
CA ALA A 132 5.24 -8.03 3.52
C ALA A 132 4.06 -8.34 2.59
N LEU A 133 4.12 -7.88 1.34
CA LEU A 133 3.09 -8.17 0.34
C LEU A 133 3.01 -9.66 0.00
N SER A 134 4.14 -10.37 -0.08
CA SER A 134 4.17 -11.83 -0.24
C SER A 134 3.55 -12.58 0.94
N ALA A 135 3.79 -12.13 2.16
CA ALA A 135 3.27 -12.80 3.35
C ALA A 135 1.75 -12.64 3.50
N VAL A 136 1.18 -11.51 3.05
CA VAL A 136 -0.23 -11.17 3.30
C VAL A 136 -1.16 -11.38 2.11
N VAL A 137 -0.63 -11.49 0.89
CA VAL A 137 -1.45 -11.64 -0.33
C VAL A 137 -1.11 -12.96 -1.02
N PRO A 138 -2.03 -13.95 -0.98
CA PRO A 138 -1.89 -15.20 -1.72
C PRO A 138 -1.68 -14.96 -3.22
N GLU A 139 -0.93 -15.84 -3.89
CA GLU A 139 -0.60 -15.69 -5.32
C GLU A 139 -1.82 -15.86 -6.24
N ASP A 140 -2.82 -16.62 -5.80
CA ASP A 140 -4.05 -16.92 -6.52
C ASP A 140 -5.19 -15.92 -6.26
N ARG A 141 -5.03 -15.04 -5.27
CA ARG A 141 -6.04 -14.03 -4.92
C ARG A 141 -5.95 -12.82 -5.85
N ALA A 142 -6.84 -12.75 -6.84
CA ALA A 142 -6.98 -11.55 -7.67
C ALA A 142 -7.54 -10.35 -6.86
N ALA A 143 -7.12 -9.13 -7.21
CA ALA A 143 -7.67 -7.91 -6.62
C ALA A 143 -9.16 -7.75 -6.99
N ALA A 144 -10.01 -7.48 -6.00
CA ALA A 144 -11.44 -7.28 -6.19
C ALA A 144 -11.77 -5.80 -6.46
N PHE A 145 -12.81 -5.55 -7.27
CA PHE A 145 -13.32 -4.20 -7.48
C PHE A 145 -14.06 -3.71 -6.23
N GLN A 146 -13.82 -2.44 -5.88
CA GLN A 146 -14.47 -1.78 -4.76
C GLN A 146 -14.72 -0.31 -5.07
N GLU A 147 -15.76 0.24 -4.45
CA GLU A 147 -16.17 1.64 -4.63
C GLU A 147 -15.37 2.63 -3.76
N ASN A 148 -14.62 2.10 -2.79
CA ASN A 148 -13.80 2.88 -1.87
C ASN A 148 -12.49 3.37 -2.54
N GLU A 149 -11.69 4.12 -1.78
CA GLU A 149 -10.33 4.45 -2.22
C GLU A 149 -9.54 3.16 -2.50
N LEU A 150 -8.98 3.08 -3.71
CA LEU A 150 -8.14 1.97 -4.12
C LEU A 150 -6.67 2.35 -3.91
N LEU A 151 -5.96 1.53 -3.13
CA LEU A 151 -4.51 1.58 -3.00
C LEU A 151 -3.90 0.60 -4.01
N VAL A 152 -2.84 1.04 -4.69
CA VAL A 152 -2.09 0.24 -5.65
C VAL A 152 -0.62 0.25 -5.21
N PHE A 153 -0.16 -0.89 -4.70
CA PHE A 153 1.23 -1.14 -4.38
C PHE A 153 1.92 -1.75 -5.59
N ALA A 154 3.01 -1.18 -6.04
CA ALA A 154 3.92 -1.82 -6.99
C ALA A 154 5.31 -1.94 -6.34
N VAL A 155 5.89 -3.14 -6.37
CA VAL A 155 7.25 -3.41 -5.90
C VAL A 155 7.92 -4.32 -6.92
N ASN A 156 8.93 -3.78 -7.60
CA ASN A 156 9.45 -4.37 -8.84
C ASN A 156 8.29 -4.62 -9.83
N ASP A 157 8.20 -5.82 -10.42
CA ASP A 157 7.14 -6.16 -11.37
C ASP A 157 5.84 -6.64 -10.71
N ARG A 158 5.81 -6.75 -9.37
CA ARG A 158 4.61 -7.19 -8.66
C ARG A 158 3.70 -6.02 -8.36
N ARG A 159 2.41 -6.19 -8.67
CA ARG A 159 1.35 -5.25 -8.31
C ARG A 159 0.34 -5.91 -7.39
N VAL A 160 -0.01 -5.23 -6.31
CA VAL A 160 -1.04 -5.62 -5.35
C VAL A 160 -1.96 -4.43 -5.14
N SER A 161 -3.27 -4.64 -5.22
CA SER A 161 -4.24 -3.56 -5.05
C SER A 161 -5.38 -3.96 -4.12
N GLY A 162 -6.01 -2.96 -3.50
CA GLY A 162 -7.18 -3.15 -2.64
C GLY A 162 -7.42 -1.95 -1.74
N THR A 163 -8.19 -2.12 -0.66
CA THR A 163 -8.46 -1.01 0.28
C THR A 163 -7.30 -0.81 1.25
N GLU A 164 -7.29 0.34 1.93
CA GLU A 164 -6.27 0.61 2.94
C GLU A 164 -6.33 -0.42 4.08
N PRO A 165 -5.25 -1.19 4.31
CA PRO A 165 -5.25 -2.22 5.34
C PRO A 165 -5.33 -1.60 6.74
N SER A 166 -6.36 -1.97 7.50
CA SER A 166 -6.60 -1.45 8.86
C SER A 166 -5.79 -2.19 9.94
N CYS A 167 -5.18 -3.32 9.60
CA CYS A 167 -4.52 -4.24 10.53
C CYS A 167 -3.38 -5.03 9.87
N GLY A 168 -2.67 -5.82 10.68
CA GLY A 168 -1.56 -6.68 10.24
C GLY A 168 -0.32 -5.94 9.72
N PRO A 169 0.65 -6.68 9.15
CA PRO A 169 1.87 -6.13 8.55
C PRO A 169 1.59 -5.10 7.46
N SER A 170 0.52 -5.31 6.69
CA SER A 170 0.09 -4.43 5.60
C SER A 170 -0.30 -3.02 6.07
N ARG A 171 -0.80 -2.84 7.30
CA ARG A 171 -1.09 -1.50 7.86
C ARG A 171 0.19 -0.67 8.00
N LEU A 172 1.32 -1.30 8.28
CA LEU A 172 2.60 -0.60 8.41
C LEU A 172 3.08 -0.06 7.06
N LEU A 173 2.71 -0.67 5.94
CA LEU A 173 3.08 -0.18 4.61
C LEU A 173 2.50 1.22 4.34
N ALA A 174 1.22 1.43 4.65
CA ALA A 174 0.58 2.75 4.52
C ALA A 174 1.23 3.80 5.44
N ARG A 175 1.60 3.43 6.67
CA ARG A 175 2.33 4.32 7.58
C ARG A 175 3.73 4.67 7.09
N GLN A 176 4.46 3.69 6.55
CA GLN A 176 5.77 3.90 5.94
C GLN A 176 5.66 4.81 4.72
N ALA A 177 4.63 4.64 3.90
CA ALA A 177 4.33 5.52 2.77
C ALA A 177 4.12 6.98 3.22
N GLN A 178 3.40 7.21 4.32
CA GLN A 178 3.25 8.55 4.87
C GLN A 178 4.60 9.17 5.29
N VAL A 179 5.49 8.38 5.91
CA VAL A 179 6.83 8.87 6.25
C VAL A 179 7.66 9.19 5.00
N LEU A 180 7.51 8.41 3.92
CA LEU A 180 8.14 8.68 2.63
C LEU A 180 7.61 9.97 1.98
N ILE A 181 6.29 10.20 2.02
CA ILE A 181 5.65 11.44 1.56
C ILE A 181 6.19 12.64 2.34
N ASP A 182 6.21 12.53 3.68
CA ASP A 182 6.74 13.57 4.55
C ASP A 182 8.22 13.85 4.28
N ALA A 183 9.00 12.82 3.95
CA ALA A 183 10.42 12.96 3.62
C ALA A 183 10.63 13.64 2.27
N ALA A 184 9.81 13.35 1.28
CA ALA A 184 9.86 14.00 -0.03
C ALA A 184 9.59 15.53 0.04
N ASP A 185 8.77 15.97 0.99
CA ASP A 185 8.47 17.40 1.22
C ASP A 185 9.34 18.05 2.32
N SER A 186 10.27 17.29 2.92
CA SER A 186 11.12 17.77 4.01
C SER A 186 12.36 18.51 3.51
N LYS A 187 12.76 19.56 4.24
CA LYS A 187 14.11 20.15 4.09
C LYS A 187 15.18 19.20 4.63
N ASP A 188 16.41 19.30 4.13
CA ASP A 188 17.55 18.42 4.47
C ASP A 188 17.75 18.21 5.96
N LYS A 189 17.68 19.28 6.78
CA LYS A 189 17.84 19.21 8.23
C LYS A 189 16.79 18.34 8.95
N HIS A 190 15.66 18.06 8.31
CA HIS A 190 14.60 17.21 8.85
C HIS A 190 14.67 15.77 8.36
N LEU A 191 15.40 15.49 7.27
CA LEU A 191 15.52 14.16 6.69
C LEU A 191 16.06 13.11 7.68
N PRO A 192 17.09 13.37 8.53
CA PRO A 192 17.55 12.37 9.50
C PRO A 192 16.45 11.88 10.45
N LYS A 193 15.56 12.80 10.88
CA LYS A 193 14.40 12.45 11.72
C LYS A 193 13.40 11.58 10.97
N ARG A 194 13.14 11.89 9.69
CA ARG A 194 12.24 11.09 8.82
C ARG A 194 12.80 9.69 8.59
N TRP A 195 14.09 9.57 8.28
CA TRP A 195 14.77 8.29 8.10
C TRP A 195 14.77 7.45 9.38
N SER A 196 15.04 8.05 10.54
CA SER A 196 14.93 7.34 11.82
C SER A 196 13.51 6.83 12.09
N ALA A 197 12.48 7.62 11.76
CA ALA A 197 11.08 7.17 11.90
C ALA A 197 10.76 6.01 10.95
N LEU A 198 11.25 6.06 9.71
CA LEU A 198 11.07 4.99 8.73
C LEU A 198 11.77 3.69 9.18
N VAL A 199 13.01 3.78 9.68
CA VAL A 199 13.73 2.63 10.24
C VAL A 199 12.94 1.96 11.36
N LYS A 200 12.37 2.73 12.29
CA LYS A 200 11.54 2.17 13.38
C LYS A 200 10.31 1.42 12.84
N LEU A 201 9.65 1.96 11.81
CA LEU A 201 8.51 1.28 11.18
C LEU A 201 8.92 0.02 10.41
N LEU A 202 10.13 0.00 9.83
CA LEU A 202 10.70 -1.20 9.19
C LEU A 202 11.03 -2.27 10.23
N ASP A 203 11.62 -1.90 11.37
CA ASP A 203 11.92 -2.83 12.46
C ASP A 203 10.64 -3.45 13.04
N GLN A 204 9.58 -2.64 13.17
CA GLN A 204 8.24 -3.12 13.55
C GLN A 204 7.66 -4.10 12.53
N LEU A 205 7.81 -3.81 11.24
CA LEU A 205 7.34 -4.68 10.17
C LEU A 205 8.09 -6.01 10.19
N ASP A 206 9.41 -5.98 10.29
CA ASP A 206 10.24 -7.18 10.35
C ASP A 206 9.90 -8.04 11.57
N THR A 207 9.62 -7.42 12.73
CA THR A 207 9.15 -8.14 13.93
C THR A 207 7.80 -8.83 13.71
N GLN A 208 6.84 -8.16 13.06
CA GLN A 208 5.54 -8.77 12.75
C GLN A 208 5.66 -9.91 11.75
N LEU A 209 6.52 -9.78 10.75
CA LEU A 209 6.74 -10.84 9.77
C LEU A 209 7.46 -12.06 10.36
N ALA A 210 8.35 -11.86 11.34
CA ALA A 210 9.03 -12.95 12.04
C ALA A 210 8.14 -13.70 13.04
N THR A 211 7.00 -13.10 13.43
CA THR A 211 6.04 -13.68 14.40
C THR A 211 4.74 -14.13 13.75
N ALA A 212 4.61 -13.93 12.44
CA ALA A 212 3.52 -14.52 11.67
C ALA A 212 3.70 -16.05 11.64
N PRO A 213 2.68 -16.83 12.03
CA PRO A 213 2.74 -18.29 12.05
C PRO A 213 2.85 -18.90 10.65
#